data_AF-A0A9D7EWZ8-F1
#
_entry.id   AF-A0A9D7EWZ8-F1
#
_cell.length_a   1.000
_cell.length_b   1.000
_cell.length_c   1.000
_cell.angle_alpha   90.00
_cell.angle_beta   90.00
_cell.angle_gamma   90.00
#
_symmetry.space_group_name_H-M   'P 1'
#
loop_
_entity.id
_entity.type
_entity.pdbx_description
1 polymer ?
#
loop_
_entity_poly.entity_id
_entity_poly.type
_entity_poly.pdbx_seq_one_letter_code
_entity_poly.pdbx_strand_id
1 'polypeptide(L)'
;MNHTIKNKLTKGVLVLLIFTGLNACKKDGNPNKLPPVSAGDYDGKIDGFNSSDEIFPDKQIAYWSFDDTKNETLSNTAPTSSVSNTFIAGGVRGKALSLTAGYLYYATQFQKFKTDSLKSWSISMWVKILNNQDNINKRTMVFQMARPGTLNGNINFILNTNGFPSTNTTKLRINPTFSTVGGGTQDNLNNVLDNTDLTQWVHIVLTYDFNTGIFNNWMNGVKVGAYPNRGTGNNSFKSWEPSELLIGVKGMPINADAAFAPMTGSLDEIRMYNIPLGDAFINALYNLGKAGK
;
A
#
# COMPACT_ATOMS: atom_id res chain seq x y z
N MET A 1 2.19 109.26 -10.46
CA MET A 1 3.27 108.29 -10.17
C MET A 1 2.63 106.91 -10.14
N ASN A 2 2.88 106.12 -11.20
CA ASN A 2 2.77 104.66 -11.37
C ASN A 2 1.55 103.91 -10.78
N HIS A 3 0.58 103.51 -11.63
CA HIS A 3 0.47 102.23 -12.37
C HIS A 3 0.02 101.02 -11.50
N THR A 4 -1.26 100.58 -11.58
CA THR A 4 -1.79 99.39 -12.31
C THR A 4 -1.39 98.03 -11.64
N ILE A 5 -2.23 97.02 -11.33
CA ILE A 5 -3.02 96.08 -12.17
C ILE A 5 -3.88 95.12 -11.28
N LYS A 6 -5.19 95.04 -11.60
CA LYS A 6 -6.17 93.91 -11.78
C LYS A 6 -6.18 92.57 -10.99
N ASN A 7 -7.44 92.13 -10.73
CA ASN A 7 -8.06 90.77 -10.91
C ASN A 7 -7.66 89.64 -9.93
N LYS A 8 -8.46 88.63 -9.53
CA LYS A 8 -9.78 88.00 -9.88
C LYS A 8 -10.17 87.12 -8.65
N LEU A 9 -11.41 87.10 -8.17
CA LEU A 9 -12.47 86.09 -8.39
C LEU A 9 -12.05 84.60 -8.29
N THR A 10 -12.51 83.85 -7.27
CA THR A 10 -13.30 82.58 -7.42
C THR A 10 -13.80 81.97 -6.10
N LYS A 11 -14.97 81.32 -6.19
CA LYS A 11 -15.80 80.64 -5.17
C LYS A 11 -15.36 79.20 -4.89
N GLY A 12 -15.84 78.63 -3.77
CA GLY A 12 -16.13 77.18 -3.60
C GLY A 12 -15.20 76.46 -2.61
N VAL A 13 -15.59 75.43 -1.86
CA VAL A 13 -16.80 74.62 -1.70
C VAL A 13 -16.70 73.96 -0.31
N LEU A 14 -17.81 73.88 0.43
CA LEU A 14 -17.96 73.10 1.67
C LEU A 14 -17.97 71.61 1.31
N VAL A 15 -16.95 70.85 1.71
CA VAL A 15 -16.91 69.40 1.49
C VAL A 15 -17.57 68.68 2.67
N LEU A 16 -18.76 68.15 2.39
CA LEU A 16 -19.50 67.21 3.23
C LEU A 16 -18.82 65.82 3.11
N LEU A 17 -18.21 65.32 4.18
CA LEU A 17 -17.65 63.97 4.23
C LEU A 17 -18.78 62.95 4.39
N ILE A 18 -19.18 62.35 3.28
CA ILE A 18 -20.08 61.20 3.23
C ILE A 18 -19.28 59.96 3.65
N PHE A 19 -19.55 59.45 4.84
CA PHE A 19 -19.06 58.14 5.31
C PHE A 19 -19.81 57.04 4.53
N THR A 20 -19.23 56.54 3.45
CA THR A 20 -19.72 55.33 2.77
C THR A 20 -19.27 54.09 3.55
N GLY A 21 -20.24 53.39 4.14
CA GLY A 21 -20.01 52.11 4.79
C GLY A 21 -19.55 51.07 3.78
N LEU A 22 -18.25 50.78 3.78
CA LEU A 22 -17.69 49.61 3.12
C LEU A 22 -18.11 48.37 3.92
N ASN A 23 -19.25 47.77 3.55
CA ASN A 23 -19.54 46.39 3.91
C ASN A 23 -18.56 45.48 3.17
N ALA A 24 -17.40 45.26 3.77
CA ALA A 24 -16.48 44.23 3.35
C ALA A 24 -17.15 42.87 3.59
N CYS A 25 -17.69 42.26 2.54
CA CYS A 25 -17.94 40.83 2.51
C CYS A 25 -16.60 40.13 2.79
N LYS A 26 -16.34 39.78 4.05
CA LYS A 26 -15.26 38.86 4.39
C LYS A 26 -15.62 37.55 3.72
N LYS A 27 -14.90 37.19 2.67
CA LYS A 27 -14.82 35.80 2.20
C LYS A 27 -14.47 34.98 3.43
N ASP A 28 -15.33 34.05 3.80
CA ASP A 28 -15.25 33.22 5.02
C ASP A 28 -14.02 32.30 5.09
N GLY A 29 -13.02 32.49 4.21
CA GLY A 29 -11.83 31.66 4.08
C GLY A 29 -12.15 30.20 3.71
N ASN A 30 -13.42 29.85 3.57
CA ASN A 30 -13.93 28.49 3.44
C ASN A 30 -14.86 28.43 2.22
N PRO A 31 -14.31 28.60 1.00
CA PRO A 31 -15.10 28.62 -0.24
C PRO A 31 -15.88 27.32 -0.47
N ASN A 32 -15.53 26.24 0.24
CA ASN A 32 -16.13 24.91 0.13
C ASN A 32 -17.09 24.57 1.28
N LYS A 33 -17.36 25.50 2.22
CA LYS A 33 -18.23 25.28 3.39
C LYS A 33 -17.90 24.00 4.17
N LEU A 34 -16.61 23.68 4.28
CA LEU A 34 -16.15 22.53 5.03
C LEU A 34 -16.48 22.71 6.52
N PRO A 35 -16.83 21.64 7.25
CA PRO A 35 -16.96 21.70 8.70
C PRO A 35 -15.68 22.27 9.34
N PRO A 36 -15.79 23.01 10.46
CA PRO A 36 -14.62 23.42 11.21
C PRO A 36 -13.87 22.18 11.70
N VAL A 37 -12.54 22.19 11.56
CA VAL A 37 -11.64 21.16 12.10
C VAL A 37 -10.89 21.76 13.30
N SER A 38 -10.76 21.02 14.40
CA SER A 38 -9.96 21.44 15.54
C SER A 38 -8.67 20.60 15.63
N ALA A 39 -7.58 21.22 16.08
CA ALA A 39 -6.32 20.48 16.27
C ALA A 39 -6.49 19.35 17.30
N GLY A 40 -7.32 19.56 18.32
CA GLY A 40 -7.63 18.55 19.35
C GLY A 40 -8.30 17.28 18.80
N ASP A 41 -8.96 17.35 17.64
CA ASP A 41 -9.55 16.16 16.99
C ASP A 41 -8.49 15.17 16.49
N TYR A 42 -7.22 15.59 16.45
CA TYR A 42 -6.07 14.81 15.99
C TYR A 42 -5.08 14.45 17.10
N ASP A 43 -5.32 14.89 18.35
CA ASP A 43 -4.45 14.60 19.47
C ASP A 43 -4.36 13.08 19.71
N GLY A 44 -3.13 12.55 19.76
CA GLY A 44 -2.86 11.12 19.97
C GLY A 44 -3.05 10.22 18.74
N LYS A 45 -3.54 10.77 17.61
CA LYS A 45 -3.64 10.06 16.34
C LYS A 45 -2.32 10.05 15.59
N ILE A 46 -2.10 9.01 14.79
CA ILE A 46 -0.96 8.90 13.89
C ILE A 46 -1.47 9.10 12.48
N ASP A 47 -0.97 10.13 11.79
CA ASP A 47 -1.40 10.51 10.44
C ASP A 47 -2.93 10.67 10.29
N GLY A 48 -3.61 11.03 11.38
CA GLY A 48 -5.06 11.23 11.42
C GLY A 48 -5.89 10.00 11.83
N PHE A 49 -5.26 8.88 12.19
CA PHE A 49 -5.93 7.63 12.56
C PHE A 49 -5.58 7.14 13.97
N ASN A 50 -6.50 6.42 14.60
CA ASN A 50 -6.24 5.73 15.88
C ASN A 50 -5.61 4.35 15.66
N SER A 51 -5.98 3.66 14.58
CA SER A 51 -5.50 2.31 14.25
C SER A 51 -5.46 2.11 12.74
N SER A 52 -4.66 1.13 12.29
CA SER A 52 -4.62 0.73 10.89
C SER A 52 -5.96 0.18 10.35
N ASP A 53 -6.89 -0.19 11.26
CA ASP A 53 -8.23 -0.66 10.91
C ASP A 53 -9.16 0.47 10.41
N GLU A 54 -8.82 1.73 10.69
CA GLU A 54 -9.58 2.90 10.19
C GLU A 54 -9.23 3.26 8.73
N ILE A 55 -8.18 2.66 8.16
CA ILE A 55 -7.71 2.97 6.81
C ILE A 55 -8.55 2.21 5.79
N PHE A 56 -9.50 2.91 5.18
CA PHE A 56 -10.41 2.41 4.15
C PHE A 56 -11.08 1.06 4.48
N PRO A 57 -11.78 0.93 5.62
CA PRO A 57 -12.38 -0.33 6.06
C PRO A 57 -13.30 -0.94 4.99
N ASP A 58 -14.12 -0.13 4.31
CA ASP A 58 -15.04 -0.59 3.27
C ASP A 58 -14.36 -1.05 1.96
N LYS A 59 -13.07 -0.72 1.80
CA LYS A 59 -12.26 -1.11 0.63
C LYS A 59 -11.28 -2.23 0.96
N GLN A 60 -11.10 -2.55 2.24
CA GLN A 60 -10.34 -3.72 2.67
C GLN A 60 -11.18 -4.97 2.39
N ILE A 61 -10.67 -5.83 1.52
CA ILE A 61 -11.39 -6.99 1.00
C ILE A 61 -10.84 -8.33 1.49
N ALA A 62 -9.68 -8.31 2.15
CA ALA A 62 -9.17 -9.43 2.94
C ALA A 62 -8.17 -8.95 3.99
N TYR A 63 -8.05 -9.70 5.08
CA TYR A 63 -7.15 -9.40 6.18
C TYR A 63 -6.70 -10.64 6.95
N TRP A 64 -5.40 -10.76 7.17
CA TRP A 64 -4.79 -11.74 8.07
C TRP A 64 -4.00 -11.01 9.15
N SER A 65 -4.51 -11.03 10.39
CA SER A 65 -3.84 -10.48 11.56
C SER A 65 -2.79 -11.43 12.14
N PHE A 66 -2.98 -12.75 11.99
CA PHE A 66 -2.19 -13.78 12.65
C PHE A 66 -2.15 -13.72 14.18
N ASP A 67 -3.10 -13.03 14.80
CA ASP A 67 -3.31 -13.05 16.24
C ASP A 67 -4.12 -14.30 16.63
N ASP A 68 -3.39 -15.41 16.85
CA ASP A 68 -3.91 -16.74 17.18
C ASP A 68 -4.85 -17.38 16.15
N THR A 69 -4.94 -16.81 14.95
CA THR A 69 -5.75 -17.35 13.86
C THR A 69 -5.02 -17.31 12.53
N LYS A 70 -5.22 -18.35 11.71
CA LYS A 70 -4.80 -18.39 10.31
C LYS A 70 -5.97 -18.04 9.39
N ASN A 71 -7.14 -17.75 9.91
CA ASN A 71 -8.28 -17.44 9.07
C ASN A 71 -8.08 -16.09 8.40
N GLU A 72 -8.54 -15.97 7.15
CA GLU A 72 -8.85 -14.65 6.62
C GLU A 72 -10.01 -14.09 7.45
N THR A 73 -9.82 -12.93 8.04
CA THR A 73 -10.66 -12.44 9.15
C THR A 73 -11.97 -11.79 8.70
N LEU A 74 -12.08 -11.31 7.46
CA LEU A 74 -13.31 -10.67 6.97
C LEU A 74 -14.39 -11.68 6.56
N SER A 75 -14.00 -12.81 5.96
CA SER A 75 -14.89 -13.92 5.62
C SER A 75 -14.73 -15.13 6.55
N ASN A 76 -13.90 -15.01 7.60
CA ASN A 76 -13.58 -16.07 8.56
C ASN A 76 -13.16 -17.40 7.89
N THR A 77 -12.44 -17.31 6.77
CA THR A 77 -12.12 -18.47 5.94
C THR A 77 -10.82 -19.10 6.40
N ALA A 78 -10.88 -20.35 6.86
CA ALA A 78 -9.71 -21.11 7.28
C ALA A 78 -8.87 -21.59 6.08
N PRO A 79 -7.55 -21.77 6.24
CA PRO A 79 -6.73 -22.40 5.22
C PRO A 79 -7.15 -23.84 5.00
N THR A 80 -7.24 -24.27 3.74
CA THR A 80 -7.44 -25.66 3.33
C THR A 80 -6.27 -26.53 3.76
N SER A 81 -5.04 -26.01 3.69
CA SER A 81 -3.88 -26.66 4.26
C SER A 81 -2.85 -25.66 4.75
N SER A 82 -2.02 -26.08 5.70
CA SER A 82 -0.94 -25.28 6.24
C SER A 82 0.22 -26.19 6.64
N VAL A 83 1.45 -25.80 6.31
CA VAL A 83 2.66 -26.60 6.56
C VAL A 83 3.69 -25.75 7.30
N SER A 84 4.41 -26.37 8.25
CA SER A 84 5.55 -25.80 8.98
C SER A 84 5.36 -24.34 9.41
N ASN A 85 4.26 -24.09 10.11
CA ASN A 85 3.86 -22.77 10.59
C ASN A 85 3.64 -22.77 12.10
N THR A 86 3.90 -21.63 12.73
CA THR A 86 3.59 -21.36 14.14
C THR A 86 3.25 -19.89 14.33
N PHE A 87 2.58 -19.55 15.43
CA PHE A 87 2.47 -18.16 15.86
C PHE A 87 3.67 -17.82 16.75
N ILE A 88 4.20 -16.61 16.58
CA ILE A 88 5.25 -16.05 17.43
C ILE A 88 4.77 -14.76 18.08
N ALA A 89 5.19 -14.53 19.33
CA ALA A 89 5.04 -13.23 19.96
C ALA A 89 5.94 -12.18 19.28
N GLY A 90 5.64 -10.89 19.47
CA GLY A 90 6.42 -9.81 18.87
C GLY A 90 6.12 -9.63 17.37
N GLY A 91 4.87 -9.85 16.97
CA GLY A 91 4.36 -9.32 15.72
C GLY A 91 4.42 -7.79 15.71
N VAL A 92 4.17 -7.21 14.54
CA VAL A 92 3.95 -5.77 14.40
C VAL A 92 2.76 -5.35 15.27
N ARG A 93 1.72 -6.18 15.31
CA ARG A 93 0.62 -6.06 16.24
C ARG A 93 0.27 -7.44 16.80
N GLY A 94 0.38 -7.62 18.12
CA GLY A 94 0.10 -8.91 18.75
C GLY A 94 1.09 -10.01 18.34
N LYS A 95 0.57 -11.07 17.72
CA LYS A 95 1.35 -12.22 17.24
C LYS A 95 1.46 -12.21 15.72
N ALA A 96 2.47 -12.91 15.21
CA ALA A 96 2.70 -13.03 13.77
C ALA A 96 2.79 -14.50 13.33
N LEU A 97 2.60 -14.73 12.04
CA LEU A 97 2.86 -16.03 11.41
C LEU A 97 4.36 -16.20 11.20
N SER A 98 4.93 -17.29 11.70
CA SER A 98 6.28 -17.73 11.35
C SER A 98 6.24 -19.02 10.54
N LEU A 99 7.01 -19.06 9.45
CA LEU A 99 7.13 -20.19 8.53
C LEU A 99 8.57 -20.71 8.54
N THR A 100 8.72 -22.04 8.53
CA THR A 100 10.02 -22.73 8.38
C THR A 100 9.95 -23.64 7.16
N ALA A 101 10.30 -23.10 6.00
CA ALA A 101 9.97 -23.69 4.69
C ALA A 101 8.48 -24.08 4.60
N GLY A 102 7.60 -23.21 5.13
CA GLY A 102 6.17 -23.46 5.31
C GLY A 102 5.30 -22.63 4.38
N TYR A 103 3.99 -22.89 4.41
CA TYR A 103 3.00 -22.12 3.67
C TYR A 103 1.59 -22.24 4.28
N LEU A 104 0.71 -21.32 3.90
CA LEU A 104 -0.75 -21.42 4.05
C LEU A 104 -1.40 -21.49 2.66
N TYR A 105 -2.40 -22.35 2.49
CA TYR A 105 -3.13 -22.52 1.23
C TYR A 105 -4.64 -22.46 1.47
N TYR A 106 -5.33 -21.63 0.70
CA TYR A 106 -6.77 -21.48 0.70
C TYR A 106 -7.28 -21.85 -0.69
N ALA A 107 -7.84 -23.05 -0.83
CA ALA A 107 -8.45 -23.54 -2.07
C ALA A 107 -9.81 -22.88 -2.37
N THR A 108 -10.15 -21.80 -1.66
CA THR A 108 -11.44 -21.12 -1.73
C THR A 108 -11.33 -19.88 -2.62
N GLN A 109 -12.23 -19.76 -3.59
CA GLN A 109 -12.43 -18.50 -4.30
C GLN A 109 -13.11 -17.48 -3.38
N PHE A 110 -12.37 -16.47 -2.95
CA PHE A 110 -12.92 -15.33 -2.24
C PHE A 110 -13.82 -14.51 -3.18
N GLN A 111 -15.04 -14.19 -2.75
CA GLN A 111 -16.01 -13.48 -3.60
C GLN A 111 -15.52 -12.10 -4.04
N LYS A 112 -14.77 -11.40 -3.18
CA LYS A 112 -14.21 -10.07 -3.49
C LYS A 112 -13.02 -10.11 -4.43
N PHE A 113 -12.45 -11.29 -4.71
CA PHE A 113 -11.33 -11.47 -5.64
C PHE A 113 -11.77 -11.87 -7.04
N LYS A 114 -13.07 -11.92 -7.31
CA LYS A 114 -13.62 -12.24 -8.63
C LYS A 114 -13.29 -11.16 -9.66
N THR A 115 -13.23 -11.54 -10.94
CA THR A 115 -12.85 -10.66 -12.07
C THR A 115 -13.57 -9.31 -12.03
N ASP A 116 -14.89 -9.32 -11.84
CA ASP A 116 -15.69 -8.09 -11.89
C ASP A 116 -15.59 -7.25 -10.60
N SER A 117 -15.11 -7.84 -9.51
CA SER A 117 -14.98 -7.20 -8.20
C SER A 117 -13.61 -6.56 -7.97
N LEU A 118 -12.58 -7.04 -8.66
CA LEU A 118 -11.19 -6.65 -8.42
C LEU A 118 -10.51 -6.16 -9.71
N LYS A 119 -10.40 -4.84 -9.84
CA LYS A 119 -9.73 -4.18 -10.98
C LYS A 119 -8.45 -3.49 -10.53
N SER A 120 -8.59 -2.46 -9.70
CA SER A 120 -7.48 -1.85 -8.97
C SER A 120 -7.32 -2.54 -7.63
N TRP A 121 -6.10 -2.56 -7.11
CA TRP A 121 -5.82 -3.25 -5.85
C TRP A 121 -4.59 -2.72 -5.15
N SER A 122 -4.54 -2.96 -3.84
CA SER A 122 -3.32 -2.82 -3.05
C SER A 122 -3.14 -4.01 -2.14
N ILE A 123 -1.90 -4.42 -1.92
CA ILE A 123 -1.53 -5.45 -0.95
C ILE A 123 -0.51 -4.83 0.00
N SER A 124 -0.84 -4.77 1.27
CA SER A 124 0.05 -4.34 2.35
C SER A 124 0.41 -5.54 3.19
N MET A 125 1.68 -5.70 3.55
CA MET A 125 2.11 -6.72 4.50
C MET A 125 3.35 -6.27 5.26
N TRP A 126 3.51 -6.81 6.46
CA TRP A 126 4.78 -6.77 7.16
C TRP A 126 5.49 -8.10 7.00
N VAL A 127 6.79 -8.03 6.72
CA VAL A 127 7.62 -9.21 6.51
C VAL A 127 8.91 -9.07 7.32
N LYS A 128 9.33 -10.18 7.93
CA LYS A 128 10.65 -10.32 8.54
C LYS A 128 11.33 -11.54 7.91
N ILE A 129 12.21 -11.28 6.95
CA ILE A 129 12.85 -12.32 6.11
C ILE A 129 14.28 -11.93 5.77
N LEU A 130 15.17 -12.90 5.78
CA LEU A 130 16.56 -12.74 5.34
C LEU A 130 16.73 -13.19 3.89
N ASN A 131 17.79 -12.70 3.27
CA ASN A 131 18.24 -13.23 1.99
C ASN A 131 18.79 -14.66 2.15
N ASN A 132 18.97 -15.39 1.04
CA ASN A 132 19.22 -16.83 1.04
C ASN A 132 20.19 -17.30 -0.06
N GLN A 133 20.93 -16.41 -0.73
CA GLN A 133 21.84 -16.76 -1.84
C GLN A 133 22.87 -17.84 -1.45
N ASP A 134 23.32 -17.81 -0.20
CA ASP A 134 24.38 -18.63 0.38
C ASP A 134 23.90 -20.01 0.89
N ASN A 135 22.59 -20.28 0.90
CA ASN A 135 22.05 -21.56 1.38
C ASN A 135 21.04 -22.20 0.42
N ILE A 136 19.99 -21.50 0.04
CA ILE A 136 18.88 -22.01 -0.77
C ILE A 136 19.00 -21.51 -2.21
N ASN A 137 19.47 -20.28 -2.39
CA ASN A 137 19.64 -19.58 -3.68
C ASN A 137 18.38 -19.61 -4.55
N LYS A 138 17.23 -19.29 -3.97
CA LYS A 138 15.93 -19.23 -4.67
C LYS A 138 15.11 -18.05 -4.21
N ARG A 139 14.26 -17.52 -5.09
CA ARG A 139 13.33 -16.44 -4.75
C ARG A 139 12.28 -16.94 -3.76
N THR A 140 11.60 -16.02 -3.08
CA THR A 140 10.50 -16.36 -2.16
C THR A 140 9.23 -15.66 -2.64
N MET A 141 8.17 -16.42 -2.86
CA MET A 141 6.85 -15.86 -3.16
C MET A 141 6.04 -15.82 -1.86
N VAL A 142 5.97 -14.64 -1.26
CA VAL A 142 5.36 -14.44 0.07
C VAL A 142 3.84 -14.45 0.01
N PHE A 143 3.26 -14.09 -1.12
CA PHE A 143 1.84 -14.12 -1.38
C PHE A 143 1.57 -14.41 -2.84
N GLN A 144 0.56 -15.23 -3.12
CA GLN A 144 0.06 -15.47 -4.45
C GLN A 144 -1.46 -15.49 -4.45
N MET A 145 -2.05 -14.74 -5.39
CA MET A 145 -3.41 -14.98 -5.84
C MET A 145 -3.29 -15.84 -7.10
N ALA A 146 -3.54 -17.13 -6.95
CA ALA A 146 -3.24 -18.14 -7.95
C ALA A 146 -4.19 -18.11 -9.14
N ARG A 147 -3.71 -18.72 -10.21
CA ARG A 147 -4.49 -19.08 -11.40
C ARG A 147 -4.26 -20.57 -11.66
N PRO A 148 -5.31 -21.41 -11.65
CA PRO A 148 -5.18 -22.84 -11.90
C PRO A 148 -4.39 -23.14 -13.17
N GLY A 149 -3.47 -24.10 -13.06
CA GLY A 149 -2.63 -24.54 -14.18
C GLY A 149 -1.52 -23.56 -14.58
N THR A 150 -1.31 -22.45 -13.86
CA THR A 150 -0.23 -21.49 -14.15
C THR A 150 0.64 -21.25 -12.91
N LEU A 151 1.97 -21.35 -13.08
CA LEU A 151 2.93 -21.08 -12.02
C LEU A 151 2.77 -19.69 -11.40
N ASN A 152 2.81 -18.67 -12.26
CA ASN A 152 2.58 -17.30 -11.88
C ASN A 152 1.08 -17.02 -12.02
N GLY A 153 0.42 -16.81 -10.90
CA GLY A 153 -1.01 -16.56 -10.82
C GLY A 153 -1.42 -15.18 -11.30
N ASN A 154 -2.61 -14.78 -10.87
CA ASN A 154 -3.18 -13.46 -11.11
C ASN A 154 -2.26 -12.37 -10.52
N ILE A 155 -1.81 -12.55 -9.27
CA ILE A 155 -0.86 -11.67 -8.58
C ILE A 155 0.20 -12.53 -7.88
N ASN A 156 1.47 -12.15 -8.00
CA ASN A 156 2.61 -12.83 -7.40
C ASN A 156 3.44 -11.80 -6.66
N PHE A 157 3.42 -11.85 -5.33
CA PHE A 157 4.25 -11.02 -4.48
C PHE A 157 5.57 -11.76 -4.23
N ILE A 158 6.59 -11.39 -5.00
CA ILE A 158 7.88 -12.07 -5.02
C ILE A 158 8.96 -11.17 -4.43
N LEU A 159 9.78 -11.78 -3.59
CA LEU A 159 11.03 -11.24 -3.09
C LEU A 159 12.19 -12.03 -3.69
N ASN A 160 13.17 -11.33 -4.27
CA ASN A 160 14.39 -11.94 -4.78
C ASN A 160 15.40 -12.15 -3.64
N THR A 161 15.01 -12.98 -2.67
CA THR A 161 15.83 -13.37 -1.51
C THR A 161 17.13 -14.06 -1.92
N ASN A 162 17.20 -14.61 -3.12
CA ASN A 162 18.44 -15.15 -3.70
C ASN A 162 19.43 -14.10 -4.20
N GLY A 163 19.08 -12.81 -4.16
CA GLY A 163 19.93 -11.74 -4.70
C GLY A 163 21.16 -11.44 -3.87
N PHE A 164 21.17 -11.80 -2.58
CA PHE A 164 22.26 -11.52 -1.63
C PHE A 164 22.45 -12.65 -0.62
N PRO A 165 23.62 -12.75 0.06
CA PRO A 165 23.82 -13.70 1.16
C PRO A 165 22.91 -13.37 2.35
N SER A 166 22.60 -14.36 3.19
CA SER A 166 21.80 -14.19 4.41
C SER A 166 22.35 -13.16 5.40
N THR A 167 23.66 -12.91 5.36
CA THR A 167 24.34 -11.87 6.15
C THR A 167 24.10 -10.45 5.65
N ASN A 168 23.59 -10.26 4.43
CA ASN A 168 23.16 -8.96 3.96
C ASN A 168 21.76 -8.66 4.50
N THR A 169 21.71 -7.84 5.55
CA THR A 169 20.49 -7.42 6.22
C THR A 169 20.00 -6.05 5.76
N THR A 170 20.65 -5.40 4.80
CA THR A 170 20.33 -4.01 4.41
C THR A 170 19.63 -3.89 3.07
N LYS A 171 19.62 -4.96 2.28
CA LYS A 171 19.09 -4.97 0.91
C LYS A 171 18.07 -6.07 0.71
N LEU A 172 16.91 -5.71 0.21
CA LEU A 172 15.89 -6.65 -0.25
C LEU A 172 15.37 -6.22 -1.60
N ARG A 173 15.35 -7.17 -2.54
CA ARG A 173 14.81 -6.96 -3.89
C ARG A 173 13.37 -7.45 -3.93
N ILE A 174 12.45 -6.56 -4.27
CA ILE A 174 11.01 -6.77 -4.46
C ILE A 174 10.77 -6.86 -5.97
N ASN A 175 10.31 -8.00 -6.46
CA ASN A 175 10.05 -8.23 -7.89
C ASN A 175 8.64 -8.82 -8.12
N PRO A 176 7.60 -8.08 -7.72
CA PRO A 176 6.24 -8.56 -7.82
C PRO A 176 5.80 -8.59 -9.28
N THR A 177 4.89 -9.49 -9.61
CA THR A 177 4.29 -9.57 -10.93
C THR A 177 2.78 -9.75 -10.87
N PHE A 178 2.07 -9.35 -11.92
CA PHE A 178 0.69 -9.75 -12.13
C PHE A 178 0.46 -10.14 -13.60
N SER A 179 -0.47 -11.06 -13.84
CA SER A 179 -0.79 -11.53 -15.19
C SER A 179 -1.66 -10.52 -15.94
N THR A 180 -1.35 -10.26 -17.21
CA THR A 180 -2.07 -9.27 -18.03
C THR A 180 -3.10 -9.91 -18.96
N VAL A 181 -4.17 -9.17 -19.28
CA VAL A 181 -5.22 -9.62 -20.22
C VAL A 181 -4.67 -9.96 -21.60
N GLY A 182 -3.64 -9.24 -22.06
CA GLY A 182 -2.97 -9.46 -23.35
C GLY A 182 -1.95 -10.60 -23.36
N GLY A 183 -1.74 -11.27 -22.23
CA GLY A 183 -0.70 -12.29 -22.06
C GLY A 183 0.63 -11.73 -21.55
N GLY A 184 1.38 -12.58 -20.84
CA GLY A 184 2.57 -12.18 -20.12
C GLY A 184 2.25 -11.57 -18.74
N THR A 185 3.23 -10.86 -18.19
CA THR A 185 3.14 -10.24 -16.86
C THR A 185 3.62 -8.80 -16.88
N GLN A 186 3.06 -7.96 -16.02
CA GLN A 186 3.69 -6.71 -15.61
C GLN A 186 4.43 -6.92 -14.29
N ASP A 187 5.48 -6.14 -14.07
CA ASP A 187 6.32 -6.17 -12.89
C ASP A 187 6.81 -4.76 -12.51
N ASN A 188 7.27 -4.57 -11.27
CA ASN A 188 7.98 -3.36 -10.86
C ASN A 188 9.09 -3.69 -9.84
N LEU A 189 10.30 -3.88 -10.33
CA LEU A 189 11.49 -4.12 -9.52
C LEU A 189 11.89 -2.85 -8.74
N ASN A 190 12.30 -2.99 -7.48
CA ASN A 190 13.02 -1.91 -6.81
C ASN A 190 14.51 -1.91 -7.20
N ASN A 191 15.01 -0.78 -7.70
CA ASN A 191 16.43 -0.62 -8.03
C ASN A 191 17.08 0.65 -7.46
N VAL A 192 16.32 1.50 -6.75
CA VAL A 192 16.76 2.85 -6.35
C VAL A 192 17.17 2.93 -4.87
N LEU A 193 16.59 2.11 -3.99
CA LEU A 193 16.78 2.23 -2.53
C LEU A 193 17.07 0.87 -1.88
N ASP A 194 18.22 0.84 -1.18
CA ASP A 194 18.87 -0.32 -0.54
C ASP A 194 19.20 -0.01 0.93
N ASN A 195 18.23 0.52 1.68
CA ASN A 195 18.42 0.88 3.08
C ASN A 195 17.23 0.45 3.93
N THR A 196 17.20 -0.83 4.24
CA THR A 196 16.26 -1.42 5.20
C THR A 196 17.04 -2.17 6.28
N ASP A 197 16.35 -2.68 7.30
CA ASP A 197 16.93 -3.62 8.26
C ASP A 197 16.08 -4.88 8.28
N LEU A 198 16.56 -5.92 7.61
CA LEU A 198 15.88 -7.21 7.49
C LEU A 198 15.88 -8.02 8.79
N THR A 199 16.61 -7.57 9.82
CA THR A 199 16.48 -8.13 11.18
C THR A 199 15.24 -7.61 11.90
N GLN A 200 14.61 -6.56 11.37
CA GLN A 200 13.36 -5.97 11.86
C GLN A 200 12.20 -6.27 10.91
N TRP A 201 10.99 -5.91 11.34
CA TRP A 201 9.81 -5.94 10.49
C TRP A 201 9.92 -4.87 9.39
N VAL A 202 9.73 -5.29 8.15
CA VAL A 202 9.71 -4.41 6.98
C VAL A 202 8.30 -4.36 6.42
N HIS A 203 7.75 -3.16 6.29
CA HIS A 203 6.45 -2.95 5.66
C HIS A 203 6.62 -2.85 4.17
N ILE A 204 5.90 -3.68 3.40
CA ILE A 204 5.94 -3.64 1.94
C ILE A 204 4.52 -3.50 1.42
N VAL A 205 4.32 -2.54 0.52
CA VAL A 205 3.02 -2.31 -0.13
C VAL A 205 3.16 -2.36 -1.64
N LEU A 206 2.27 -3.09 -2.28
CA LEU A 206 2.06 -3.09 -3.72
C LEU A 206 0.77 -2.34 -4.04
N THR A 207 0.76 -1.50 -5.07
CA THR A 207 -0.45 -0.80 -5.53
C THR A 207 -0.55 -0.87 -7.04
N TYR A 208 -1.68 -1.31 -7.57
CA TYR A 208 -1.99 -1.25 -8.99
C TYR A 208 -3.28 -0.46 -9.22
N ASP A 209 -3.21 0.52 -10.12
CA ASP A 209 -4.37 1.25 -10.59
C ASP A 209 -4.74 0.81 -12.02
N PHE A 210 -5.90 0.16 -12.14
CA PHE A 210 -6.44 -0.31 -13.41
C PHE A 210 -6.68 0.81 -14.42
N ASN A 211 -7.08 2.01 -13.98
CA ASN A 211 -7.45 3.09 -14.89
C ASN A 211 -6.22 3.78 -15.51
N THR A 212 -5.13 3.89 -14.73
CA THR A 212 -3.89 4.53 -15.18
C THR A 212 -2.83 3.53 -15.65
N GLY A 213 -2.95 2.25 -15.26
CA GLY A 213 -1.94 1.22 -15.51
C GLY A 213 -0.71 1.33 -14.60
N ILE A 214 -0.74 2.21 -13.59
CA ILE A 214 0.41 2.45 -12.72
C ILE A 214 0.51 1.33 -11.67
N PHE A 215 1.68 0.68 -11.61
CA PHE A 215 2.01 -0.36 -10.65
C PHE A 215 3.20 0.05 -9.76
N ASN A 216 3.00 0.34 -8.48
CA ASN A 216 4.07 0.72 -7.56
C ASN A 216 4.34 -0.33 -6.49
N ASN A 217 5.57 -0.31 -5.98
CA ASN A 217 5.99 -0.97 -4.76
C ASN A 217 6.64 0.04 -3.80
N TRP A 218 6.38 -0.19 -2.52
CA TRP A 218 6.77 0.64 -1.40
C TRP A 218 7.47 -0.21 -0.36
N MET A 219 8.43 0.37 0.34
CA MET A 219 9.12 -0.24 1.48
C MET A 219 9.20 0.80 2.60
N ASN A 220 8.67 0.47 3.79
CA ASN A 220 8.68 1.33 4.98
C ASN A 220 8.16 2.76 4.71
N GLY A 221 7.02 2.87 4.02
CA GLY A 221 6.42 4.16 3.64
C GLY A 221 7.13 4.88 2.47
N VAL A 222 8.22 4.34 1.93
CA VAL A 222 8.96 4.98 0.83
C VAL A 222 8.71 4.26 -0.49
N LYS A 223 8.45 5.01 -1.56
CA LYS A 223 8.30 4.46 -2.92
C LYS A 223 9.65 3.96 -3.41
N VAL A 224 9.75 2.67 -3.72
CA VAL A 224 11.02 2.03 -4.11
C VAL A 224 11.02 1.48 -5.54
N GLY A 225 9.85 1.46 -6.18
CA GLY A 225 9.69 0.99 -7.55
C GLY A 225 10.38 1.85 -8.59
N ALA A 226 11.05 1.19 -9.52
CA ALA A 226 11.85 1.85 -10.54
C ALA A 226 11.10 2.09 -11.85
N TYR A 227 10.14 1.21 -12.19
CA TYR A 227 9.37 1.36 -13.42
C TYR A 227 7.90 1.08 -13.17
N PRO A 228 7.19 2.08 -12.63
CA PRO A 228 5.77 1.94 -12.30
C PRO A 228 4.85 1.96 -13.51
N ASN A 229 5.37 2.32 -14.68
CA ASN A 229 4.70 2.16 -15.96
C ASN A 229 5.66 1.43 -16.92
N ARG A 230 5.24 0.25 -17.40
CA ARG A 230 6.00 -0.56 -18.37
C ARG A 230 5.70 -0.20 -19.84
N GLY A 231 4.90 0.84 -20.09
CA GLY A 231 4.45 1.22 -21.43
C GLY A 231 3.41 0.27 -22.04
N THR A 232 2.85 -0.63 -21.22
CA THR A 232 1.90 -1.68 -21.60
C THR A 232 0.43 -1.22 -21.55
N GLY A 233 0.17 0.03 -21.17
CA GLY A 233 -1.16 0.62 -21.09
C GLY A 233 -1.88 0.37 -19.76
N ASN A 234 -3.17 0.73 -19.74
CA ASN A 234 -4.08 0.54 -18.61
C ASN A 234 -5.00 -0.67 -18.82
N ASN A 235 -5.97 -0.87 -17.93
CA ASN A 235 -6.99 -1.92 -18.00
C ASN A 235 -6.43 -3.34 -18.19
N SER A 236 -5.22 -3.58 -17.67
CA SER A 236 -4.41 -4.74 -18.04
C SER A 236 -4.54 -5.90 -17.05
N PHE A 237 -5.02 -5.67 -15.84
CA PHE A 237 -5.21 -6.72 -14.84
C PHE A 237 -6.56 -7.43 -15.00
N LYS A 238 -6.56 -8.75 -14.79
CA LYS A 238 -7.77 -9.55 -14.62
C LYS A 238 -7.55 -10.57 -13.51
N SER A 239 -8.56 -10.77 -12.67
CA SER A 239 -8.53 -11.81 -11.65
C SER A 239 -9.22 -13.07 -12.17
N TRP A 240 -8.49 -13.90 -12.92
CA TRP A 240 -9.05 -15.13 -13.50
C TRP A 240 -9.53 -16.10 -12.43
N GLU A 241 -10.65 -16.75 -12.72
CA GLU A 241 -11.36 -17.64 -11.80
C GLU A 241 -11.26 -19.11 -12.27
N PRO A 242 -11.27 -20.09 -11.34
CA PRO A 242 -11.18 -19.86 -9.89
C PRO A 242 -9.78 -19.34 -9.52
N SER A 243 -9.71 -18.57 -8.45
CA SER A 243 -8.51 -17.98 -7.90
C SER A 243 -8.38 -18.41 -6.45
N GLU A 244 -7.35 -19.21 -6.21
CA GLU A 244 -6.97 -19.69 -4.89
C GLU A 244 -5.93 -18.74 -4.29
N LEU A 245 -5.68 -18.84 -2.99
CA LEU A 245 -4.73 -17.98 -2.30
C LEU A 245 -3.65 -18.78 -1.60
N LEU A 246 -2.41 -18.32 -1.72
CA LEU A 246 -1.25 -18.94 -1.10
C LEU A 246 -0.40 -17.89 -0.40
N ILE A 247 0.15 -18.26 0.76
CA ILE A 247 1.05 -17.44 1.55
C ILE A 247 2.32 -18.26 1.80
N GLY A 248 3.48 -17.75 1.40
CA GLY A 248 4.80 -18.36 1.63
C GLY A 248 5.17 -19.56 0.74
N VAL A 249 4.62 -19.69 -0.46
CA VAL A 249 4.72 -20.88 -1.33
C VAL A 249 5.77 -20.72 -2.46
N LYS A 250 6.01 -21.78 -3.24
CA LYS A 250 6.73 -21.71 -4.53
C LYS A 250 5.87 -21.35 -5.76
N GLY A 251 4.59 -21.02 -5.58
CA GLY A 251 3.60 -20.85 -6.66
C GLY A 251 2.72 -22.10 -6.89
N MET A 252 1.81 -22.04 -7.87
CA MET A 252 0.83 -23.09 -8.20
C MET A 252 1.16 -23.89 -9.47
N PRO A 253 1.07 -25.23 -9.52
CA PRO A 253 0.73 -26.13 -8.42
C PRO A 253 1.75 -26.03 -7.28
N ILE A 254 1.24 -26.18 -6.05
CA ILE A 254 2.00 -25.96 -4.81
C ILE A 254 3.35 -26.67 -4.86
N ASN A 255 4.42 -25.92 -4.59
CA ASN A 255 5.78 -26.43 -4.44
C ASN A 255 6.44 -27.05 -5.69
N ALA A 256 5.86 -26.89 -6.88
CA ALA A 256 6.38 -27.52 -8.10
C ALA A 256 7.56 -26.77 -8.75
N ASP A 257 7.76 -25.48 -8.46
CA ASP A 257 8.76 -24.69 -9.18
C ASP A 257 10.15 -24.70 -8.54
N ALA A 258 11.17 -24.77 -9.40
CA ALA A 258 12.55 -24.84 -8.97
C ALA A 258 13.17 -23.47 -8.65
N ALA A 259 12.65 -22.38 -9.21
CA ALA A 259 13.13 -21.00 -9.02
C ALA A 259 12.65 -20.35 -7.72
N PHE A 260 11.63 -20.92 -7.07
CA PHE A 260 11.15 -20.47 -5.76
C PHE A 260 11.45 -21.46 -4.64
N ALA A 261 11.65 -20.94 -3.43
CA ALA A 261 11.68 -21.70 -2.20
C ALA A 261 10.43 -21.43 -1.37
N PRO A 262 9.93 -22.41 -0.58
CA PRO A 262 8.93 -22.14 0.44
C PRO A 262 9.53 -21.15 1.44
N MET A 263 8.68 -20.33 2.04
CA MET A 263 9.15 -19.25 2.89
C MET A 263 9.74 -19.77 4.20
N THR A 264 10.90 -19.24 4.56
CA THR A 264 11.44 -19.23 5.92
C THR A 264 11.53 -17.79 6.38
N GLY A 265 10.77 -17.42 7.41
CA GLY A 265 10.62 -16.05 7.88
C GLY A 265 9.25 -15.82 8.50
N SER A 266 8.91 -14.57 8.76
CA SER A 266 7.64 -14.21 9.40
C SER A 266 6.85 -13.19 8.60
N LEU A 267 5.53 -13.27 8.72
CA LEU A 267 4.56 -12.38 8.08
C LEU A 267 3.58 -11.88 9.13
N ASP A 268 3.17 -10.63 8.97
CA ASP A 268 2.15 -10.01 9.82
C ASP A 268 1.29 -9.02 9.03
N GLU A 269 0.07 -8.79 9.52
CA GLU A 269 -0.83 -7.72 9.08
C GLU A 269 -1.00 -7.67 7.54
N ILE A 270 -1.31 -8.82 6.92
CA ILE A 270 -1.53 -8.88 5.46
C ILE A 270 -2.92 -8.31 5.16
N ARG A 271 -2.98 -7.20 4.43
CA ARG A 271 -4.21 -6.52 4.02
C ARG A 271 -4.30 -6.43 2.51
N MET A 272 -5.49 -6.69 1.97
CA MET A 272 -5.78 -6.48 0.56
C MET A 272 -6.91 -5.47 0.41
N TYR A 273 -6.72 -4.50 -0.48
CA TYR A 273 -7.69 -3.45 -0.79
C TYR A 273 -8.11 -3.54 -2.26
N ASN A 274 -9.36 -3.16 -2.58
CA ASN A 274 -9.86 -3.05 -3.96
C ASN A 274 -9.69 -1.65 -4.58
N ILE A 275 -8.72 -0.89 -4.07
CA ILE A 275 -8.32 0.43 -4.56
C ILE A 275 -6.79 0.53 -4.60
N PRO A 276 -6.21 1.40 -5.45
CA PRO A 276 -4.82 1.78 -5.30
C PRO A 276 -4.71 2.76 -4.12
N LEU A 277 -3.99 2.38 -3.07
CA LEU A 277 -3.75 3.23 -1.91
C LEU A 277 -2.84 4.41 -2.30
N GLY A 278 -3.19 5.60 -1.83
CA GLY A 278 -2.36 6.79 -2.00
C GLY A 278 -1.25 6.88 -0.96
N ASP A 279 -0.20 7.63 -1.30
CA ASP A 279 1.05 7.80 -0.54
C ASP A 279 0.81 8.09 0.96
N ALA A 280 -0.12 8.99 1.30
CA ALA A 280 -0.43 9.35 2.69
C ALA A 280 -0.98 8.16 3.51
N PHE A 281 -1.82 7.32 2.91
CA PHE A 281 -2.40 6.16 3.61
C PHE A 281 -1.40 5.02 3.76
N ILE A 282 -0.46 4.89 2.83
CA ILE A 282 0.67 3.96 2.95
C ILE A 282 1.59 4.37 4.09
N ASN A 283 1.88 5.67 4.22
CA ASN A 283 2.64 6.21 5.35
C ASN A 283 1.90 5.99 6.68
N ALA A 284 0.59 6.24 6.71
CA ALA A 284 -0.22 5.98 7.89
C ALA A 284 -0.17 4.50 8.30
N LEU A 285 -0.36 3.56 7.37
CA LEU A 285 -0.23 2.12 7.65
C LEU A 285 1.14 1.76 8.25
N TYR A 286 2.22 2.33 7.71
CA TYR A 286 3.57 2.10 8.22
C TYR A 286 3.76 2.66 9.64
N ASN A 287 3.39 3.93 9.86
CA ASN A 287 3.59 4.60 11.15
C ASN A 287 2.70 4.02 12.26
N LEU A 288 1.46 3.65 11.93
CA LEU A 288 0.54 2.94 12.83
C LEU A 288 1.11 1.56 13.20
N GLY A 289 1.59 0.78 12.23
CA GLY A 289 2.22 -0.51 12.49
C GLY A 289 3.47 -0.39 13.37
N LYS A 290 4.31 0.63 13.17
CA LYS A 290 5.45 0.91 14.08
C LYS A 290 5.02 1.21 15.52
N ALA A 291 3.81 1.74 15.71
CA ALA A 291 3.23 2.02 17.01
C ALA A 291 2.40 0.86 17.56
N GLY A 292 2.28 -0.26 16.83
CA GLY A 292 1.42 -1.39 17.18
C GLY A 292 -0.07 -1.09 17.13
N LYS A 293 -0.49 -0.15 16.26
CA LYS A 293 -1.87 0.36 16.17
C LYS A 293 -2.60 -0.11 14.91
#